data_AF-A0A563VVM6-F1
#
_entry.id   AF-A0A563VVM6-F1
#
_cell.length_a   1.000
_cell.length_b   1.000
_cell.length_c   1.000
_cell.angle_alpha   90.00
_cell.angle_beta   90.00
_cell.angle_gamma   90.00
#
_symmetry.space_group_name_H-M   'P 1'
#
loop_
_entity.id
_entity.type
_entity.pdbx_description
1 polymer ?
#
loop_
_entity_poly.entity_id
_entity_poly.type
_entity_poly.pdbx_seq_one_letter_code
_entity_poly.pdbx_strand_id
1 'polypeptide(L)'
;MNEEKKPQEYDLVLGGNNPPPVDGLVLGGIEGVKRRLESSNLEIIKATLTDAIQYQDEGLNLVITALSNSQQEIRKHAVNILRENKTAKAERALLDYDPYSLFVRFSDWNLKDFNLDSYLDVPVNTAYRVDLKQFNDIISELKKLEPQGSKIEALYCPMWSDWYNYNQGKSISYKECIDLLLDAHQQLPNLKALFFADESDDRGEERWEYKRYKIWMNEVRHLLEAYPKLELLQLQCHGGLYFSHVQHNCLKNLIVEARSLGDYALKNIMFLDLPQLEYLELWLGEDRDYRMKQYSGRRNDIEFLNDLLMPLLFEDHFPNLKYLGLCSCEWADDLVDFLKDSPITGLKQKLSPNEP
;
A
#
# COMPACT_ATOMS: atom_id res chain seq x y z
N MET A 1 -7.83 -49.77 -15.80
CA MET A 1 -7.18 -49.24 -17.01
C MET A 1 -6.49 -47.96 -16.56
N ASN A 2 -5.21 -48.06 -16.22
CA ASN A 2 -4.42 -46.94 -15.72
C ASN A 2 -4.03 -46.06 -16.91
N GLU A 3 -4.44 -44.80 -16.89
CA GLU A 3 -3.87 -43.81 -17.79
C GLU A 3 -2.47 -43.47 -17.30
N GLU A 4 -1.45 -43.83 -18.10
CA GLU A 4 -0.07 -43.43 -17.89
C GLU A 4 0.03 -41.90 -18.01
N LYS A 5 0.18 -41.22 -16.87
CA LYS A 5 0.51 -39.79 -16.84
C LYS A 5 1.95 -39.62 -17.32
N LYS A 6 2.13 -39.02 -18.49
CA LYS A 6 3.44 -38.69 -19.05
C LYS A 6 4.09 -37.53 -18.27
N PRO A 7 5.37 -37.63 -17.90
CA PRO A 7 6.08 -36.59 -17.15
C PRO A 7 6.25 -35.31 -17.97
N GLN A 8 6.25 -34.16 -17.28
CA GLN A 8 6.41 -32.81 -17.85
C GLN A 8 7.85 -32.31 -17.69
N GLU A 9 8.18 -31.21 -18.38
CA GLU A 9 9.53 -30.63 -18.46
C GLU A 9 10.17 -30.27 -17.09
N TYR A 10 9.36 -30.11 -16.04
CA TYR A 10 9.77 -29.73 -14.69
C TYR A 10 9.66 -30.86 -13.65
N ASP A 11 9.46 -32.10 -14.07
CA ASP A 11 9.51 -33.24 -13.16
C ASP A 11 10.95 -33.51 -12.69
N LEU A 12 11.13 -33.55 -11.37
CA LEU A 12 12.42 -33.85 -10.73
C LEU A 12 12.77 -35.33 -10.94
N VAL A 13 13.78 -35.58 -11.77
CA VAL A 13 14.47 -36.88 -11.82
C VAL A 13 15.57 -36.87 -10.75
N LEU A 14 15.41 -37.71 -9.72
CA LEU A 14 16.41 -37.87 -8.66
C LEU A 14 17.66 -38.57 -9.22
N GLY A 15 18.61 -37.79 -9.72
CA GLY A 15 19.92 -38.27 -10.16
C GLY A 15 20.93 -38.32 -9.02
N GLY A 16 21.09 -39.49 -8.40
CA GLY A 16 22.34 -39.89 -7.74
C GLY A 16 23.03 -40.96 -8.60
N ASN A 17 24.35 -41.13 -8.48
CA ASN A 17 25.13 -42.14 -9.21
C ASN A 17 24.83 -43.62 -8.84
N ASN A 18 23.65 -43.90 -8.27
CA ASN A 18 23.10 -45.23 -8.10
C ASN A 18 21.81 -45.35 -8.90
N PRO A 19 21.53 -46.51 -9.54
CA PRO A 19 20.25 -46.73 -10.19
C PRO A 19 19.13 -46.46 -9.17
N PRO A 20 18.03 -45.79 -9.57
CA PRO A 20 16.93 -45.51 -8.67
C PRO A 20 16.46 -46.83 -8.06
N PRO A 21 16.15 -46.87 -6.74
CA PRO A 21 15.55 -48.05 -6.15
C PRO A 21 14.29 -48.39 -6.97
N VAL A 22 14.05 -49.68 -7.18
CA VAL A 22 12.99 -50.20 -8.06
C VAL A 22 11.58 -49.74 -7.61
N ASP A 23 11.48 -49.19 -6.38
CA ASP A 23 10.29 -48.60 -5.75
C ASP A 23 10.36 -47.06 -5.61
N GLY A 24 11.22 -46.38 -6.36
CA GLY A 24 11.40 -44.92 -6.33
C GLY A 24 10.18 -44.18 -6.88
N LEU A 25 9.25 -43.82 -6.00
CA LEU A 25 8.05 -43.06 -6.35
C LEU A 25 8.44 -41.63 -6.81
N VAL A 26 8.33 -41.36 -8.11
CA VAL A 26 8.40 -39.99 -8.65
C VAL A 26 7.10 -39.29 -8.25
N LEU A 27 7.15 -38.53 -7.15
CA LEU A 27 6.03 -37.69 -6.70
C LEU A 27 5.90 -36.49 -7.65
N GLY A 28 5.35 -36.72 -8.84
CA GLY A 28 4.94 -35.68 -9.77
C GLY A 28 3.60 -35.05 -9.34
N GLY A 29 3.27 -33.91 -9.93
CA GLY A 29 2.01 -33.22 -9.66
C GLY A 29 1.91 -32.61 -8.25
N ILE A 30 0.71 -32.58 -7.68
CA ILE A 30 0.42 -31.93 -6.39
C ILE A 30 1.18 -32.53 -5.20
N GLU A 31 1.46 -33.84 -5.23
CA GLU A 31 2.26 -34.48 -4.16
C GLU A 31 3.73 -34.04 -4.20
N GLY A 32 4.25 -33.75 -5.40
CA GLY A 32 5.57 -33.13 -5.57
C GLY A 32 5.61 -31.71 -5.01
N VAL A 33 4.55 -30.94 -5.24
CA VAL A 33 4.38 -29.59 -4.66
C VAL A 33 4.40 -29.67 -3.13
N LYS A 34 3.57 -30.54 -2.53
CA LYS A 34 3.52 -30.73 -1.06
C LYS A 34 4.90 -31.06 -0.49
N ARG A 35 5.62 -31.99 -1.11
CA ARG A 35 6.98 -32.35 -0.67
C ARG A 35 7.98 -31.20 -0.78
N ARG A 36 7.92 -30.37 -1.83
CA ARG A 36 8.80 -29.21 -1.98
C ARG A 36 8.50 -28.10 -0.96
N LEU A 37 7.25 -27.98 -0.50
CA LEU A 37 6.87 -27.04 0.57
C LEU A 37 7.48 -27.40 1.93
N GLU A 38 7.95 -28.63 2.14
CA GLU A 38 8.65 -29.06 3.36
C GLU A 38 10.13 -28.59 3.39
N SER A 39 10.60 -27.93 2.33
CA SER A 39 11.95 -27.37 2.25
C SER A 39 12.19 -26.31 3.34
N SER A 40 13.43 -26.21 3.82
CA SER A 40 13.87 -25.11 4.69
C SER A 40 14.31 -23.86 3.91
N ASN A 41 14.40 -23.94 2.58
CA ASN A 41 14.80 -22.82 1.73
C ASN A 41 13.59 -21.98 1.32
N LEU A 42 13.56 -20.72 1.76
CA LEU A 42 12.45 -19.79 1.51
C LEU A 42 12.18 -19.54 0.03
N GLU A 43 13.21 -19.46 -0.82
CA GLU A 43 13.03 -19.26 -2.26
C GLU A 43 12.36 -20.46 -2.92
N ILE A 44 12.74 -21.68 -2.51
CA ILE A 44 12.10 -22.91 -2.97
C ILE A 44 10.63 -22.94 -2.55
N ILE A 45 10.33 -22.55 -1.31
CA ILE A 45 8.95 -22.49 -0.80
C ILE A 45 8.13 -21.47 -1.60
N LYS A 46 8.65 -20.24 -1.78
CA LYS A 46 7.96 -19.18 -2.54
C LYS A 46 7.68 -19.61 -3.99
N ALA A 47 8.68 -20.14 -4.69
CA ALA A 47 8.51 -20.65 -6.05
C ALA A 47 7.47 -21.79 -6.09
N THR A 48 7.51 -22.71 -5.12
CA THR A 48 6.56 -23.82 -5.03
C THR A 48 5.13 -23.35 -4.76
N LEU A 49 4.94 -22.31 -3.94
CA LEU A 49 3.62 -21.70 -3.71
C LEU A 49 3.07 -21.03 -4.98
N THR A 50 3.93 -20.37 -5.76
CA THR A 50 3.54 -19.81 -7.06
C THR A 50 3.08 -20.91 -8.02
N ASP A 51 3.83 -22.01 -8.10
CA ASP A 51 3.46 -23.15 -8.95
C ASP A 51 2.19 -23.86 -8.48
N ALA A 52 1.91 -23.84 -7.18
CA ALA A 52 0.77 -24.54 -6.59
C ALA A 52 -0.56 -24.12 -7.25
N ILE A 53 -0.73 -22.85 -7.64
CA ILE A 53 -1.95 -22.33 -8.27
C ILE A 53 -2.34 -23.08 -9.55
N GLN A 54 -1.40 -23.71 -10.25
CA GLN A 54 -1.66 -24.54 -11.43
C GLN A 54 -2.53 -25.77 -11.11
N TYR A 55 -2.61 -26.17 -9.84
CA TYR A 55 -3.37 -27.32 -9.35
C TYR A 55 -4.76 -26.94 -8.79
N GLN A 56 -5.34 -25.85 -9.29
CA GLN A 56 -6.72 -25.42 -9.00
C GLN A 56 -6.99 -25.32 -7.48
N ASP A 57 -8.08 -25.92 -6.99
CA ASP A 57 -8.52 -25.81 -5.61
C ASP A 57 -7.55 -26.43 -4.59
N GLU A 58 -6.90 -27.55 -4.93
CA GLU A 58 -5.90 -28.17 -4.06
C GLU A 58 -4.67 -27.29 -3.92
N GLY A 59 -4.21 -26.73 -5.05
CA GLY A 59 -3.14 -25.75 -5.10
C GLY A 59 -3.43 -24.50 -4.29
N LEU A 60 -4.61 -23.91 -4.50
CA LEU A 60 -5.07 -22.72 -3.78
C LEU A 60 -5.14 -22.97 -2.27
N ASN A 61 -5.58 -24.15 -1.83
CA ASN A 61 -5.60 -24.52 -0.41
C ASN A 61 -4.21 -24.56 0.23
N LEU A 62 -3.17 -24.95 -0.53
CA LEU A 62 -1.79 -24.89 -0.04
C LEU A 62 -1.34 -23.44 0.17
N VAL A 63 -1.69 -22.54 -0.75
CA VAL A 63 -1.40 -21.10 -0.62
C VAL A 63 -2.16 -20.50 0.56
N ILE A 64 -3.44 -20.85 0.75
CA ILE A 64 -4.22 -20.41 1.92
C ILE A 64 -3.58 -20.90 3.22
N THR A 65 -3.11 -22.15 3.27
CA THR A 65 -2.42 -22.71 4.45
C THR A 65 -1.14 -21.93 4.77
N ALA A 66 -0.44 -21.42 3.76
CA ALA A 66 0.78 -20.63 3.93
C ALA A 66 0.54 -19.27 4.60
N LEU A 67 -0.71 -18.77 4.69
CA LEU A 67 -1.04 -17.59 5.49
C LEU A 67 -0.76 -17.75 6.98
N SER A 68 -0.74 -18.99 7.50
CA SER A 68 -0.39 -19.29 8.89
C SER A 68 1.08 -19.69 9.08
N ASN A 69 1.93 -19.52 8.07
CA ASN A 69 3.36 -19.87 8.16
C ASN A 69 4.08 -18.98 9.20
N SER A 70 5.06 -19.53 9.92
CA SER A 70 5.82 -18.78 10.92
C SER A 70 6.70 -17.67 10.31
N GLN A 71 7.18 -17.87 9.08
CA GLN A 71 8.03 -16.93 8.36
C GLN A 71 7.20 -15.82 7.69
N GLN A 72 7.49 -14.57 8.02
CA GLN A 72 6.74 -13.42 7.50
C GLN A 72 6.81 -13.30 5.98
N GLU A 73 7.98 -13.59 5.37
CA GLU A 73 8.14 -13.52 3.92
C GLU A 73 7.23 -14.51 3.18
N ILE A 74 7.03 -15.71 3.74
CA ILE A 74 6.13 -16.72 3.17
C ILE A 74 4.68 -16.26 3.26
N ARG A 75 4.27 -15.68 4.40
CA ARG A 75 2.92 -15.11 4.55
C ARG A 75 2.67 -13.98 3.54
N LYS A 76 3.63 -13.05 3.38
CA LYS A 76 3.53 -11.95 2.40
C LYS A 76 3.41 -12.48 0.97
N HIS A 77 4.23 -13.48 0.61
CA HIS A 77 4.17 -14.10 -0.71
C HIS A 77 2.83 -14.78 -0.97
N ALA A 78 2.29 -15.50 0.02
CA ALA A 78 0.98 -16.13 -0.07
C ALA A 78 -0.15 -15.08 -0.24
N VAL A 79 -0.11 -13.97 0.50
CA VAL A 79 -1.06 -12.85 0.33
C VAL A 79 -1.05 -12.32 -1.10
N ASN A 80 0.14 -12.09 -1.67
CA ASN A 80 0.28 -11.60 -3.05
C ASN A 80 -0.33 -12.57 -4.07
N ILE A 81 -0.04 -13.86 -3.96
CA ILE A 81 -0.61 -14.90 -4.84
C ILE A 81 -2.15 -14.90 -4.75
N LEU A 82 -2.71 -14.86 -3.54
CA LEU A 82 -4.17 -14.89 -3.35
C LEU A 82 -4.84 -13.62 -3.93
N ARG A 83 -4.20 -12.46 -3.79
CA ARG A 83 -4.68 -11.19 -4.34
C ARG A 83 -4.70 -11.21 -5.87
N GLU A 84 -3.69 -11.81 -6.50
CA GLU A 84 -3.62 -11.97 -7.96
C GLU A 84 -4.62 -13.01 -8.48
N ASN A 85 -4.96 -14.03 -7.68
CA ASN A 85 -5.87 -15.10 -8.08
C ASN A 85 -7.33 -14.65 -8.26
N LYS A 86 -7.79 -13.65 -7.49
CA LYS A 86 -9.12 -13.00 -7.61
C LYS A 86 -10.34 -13.93 -7.59
N THR A 87 -10.21 -15.14 -7.05
CA THR A 87 -11.37 -16.02 -6.84
C THR A 87 -12.07 -15.65 -5.53
N ALA A 88 -13.38 -15.90 -5.45
CA ALA A 88 -14.15 -15.66 -4.22
C ALA A 88 -13.56 -16.40 -3.00
N LYS A 89 -12.96 -17.57 -3.22
CA LYS A 89 -12.27 -18.35 -2.18
C LYS A 89 -10.97 -17.68 -1.72
N ALA A 90 -10.16 -17.15 -2.64
CA ALA A 90 -8.95 -16.40 -2.30
C ALA A 90 -9.28 -15.11 -1.55
N GLU A 91 -10.27 -14.35 -2.03
CA GLU A 91 -10.76 -13.14 -1.35
C GLU A 91 -11.27 -13.44 0.05
N ARG A 92 -12.06 -14.52 0.21
CA ARG A 92 -12.56 -14.94 1.52
C ARG A 92 -11.41 -15.30 2.47
N ALA A 93 -10.42 -16.05 1.99
CA ALA A 93 -9.26 -16.43 2.80
C ALA A 93 -8.43 -15.22 3.25
N LEU A 94 -8.22 -14.23 2.36
CA LEU A 94 -7.55 -12.97 2.70
C LEU A 94 -8.33 -12.23 3.79
N LEU A 95 -9.66 -12.14 3.64
CA LEU A 95 -10.52 -11.47 4.62
C LEU A 95 -10.56 -12.14 5.99
N ASP A 96 -10.51 -13.47 6.04
CA ASP A 96 -10.46 -14.23 7.28
C ASP A 96 -9.08 -14.14 7.97
N TYR A 97 -8.00 -13.90 7.19
CA TYR A 97 -6.64 -13.72 7.70
C TYR A 97 -6.39 -12.31 8.23
N ASP A 98 -6.62 -11.31 7.40
CA ASP A 98 -6.49 -9.89 7.73
C ASP A 98 -7.33 -9.09 6.71
N PRO A 99 -8.38 -8.36 7.11
CA PRO A 99 -9.21 -7.58 6.19
C PRO A 99 -8.43 -6.63 5.27
N TYR A 100 -7.26 -6.16 5.70
CA TYR A 100 -6.41 -5.29 4.90
C TYR A 100 -5.65 -6.01 3.79
N SER A 101 -5.49 -7.33 3.88
CA SER A 101 -4.68 -8.11 2.94
C SER A 101 -5.27 -8.16 1.52
N LEU A 102 -6.56 -7.81 1.35
CA LEU A 102 -7.17 -7.59 0.03
C LEU A 102 -6.51 -6.46 -0.76
N PHE A 103 -5.94 -5.47 -0.07
CA PHE A 103 -5.47 -4.23 -0.67
C PHE A 103 -3.95 -4.15 -0.62
N VAL A 104 -3.33 -3.64 -1.69
CA VAL A 104 -1.88 -3.44 -1.75
C VAL A 104 -1.52 -2.27 -0.83
N ARG A 105 -0.60 -2.49 0.10
CA ARG A 105 -0.05 -1.43 0.97
C ARG A 105 1.47 -1.39 0.88
N PHE A 106 2.08 -0.29 1.34
CA PHE A 106 3.54 -0.18 1.38
C PHE A 106 4.21 -1.27 2.21
N SER A 107 3.53 -1.83 3.22
CA SER A 107 4.00 -2.99 3.99
C SER A 107 4.23 -4.27 3.15
N ASP A 108 3.61 -4.35 1.97
CA ASP A 108 3.71 -5.48 1.06
C ASP A 108 4.97 -5.41 0.19
N TRP A 109 5.58 -4.23 0.07
CA TRP A 109 6.80 -4.01 -0.69
C TRP A 109 8.03 -4.33 0.16
N ASN A 110 9.07 -4.84 -0.50
CA ASN A 110 10.40 -4.99 0.09
C ASN A 110 11.09 -3.63 0.06
N LEU A 111 11.26 -3.02 1.23
CA LEU A 111 11.95 -1.74 1.33
C LEU A 111 13.46 -1.93 1.14
N LYS A 112 14.06 -1.16 0.23
CA LYS A 112 15.50 -1.12 0.03
C LYS A 112 15.97 0.32 -0.05
N ASP A 113 17.09 0.63 0.60
CA ASP A 113 17.74 1.93 0.44
C ASP A 113 18.15 2.11 -1.02
N PHE A 114 17.77 3.26 -1.56
CA PHE A 114 18.18 3.64 -2.90
C PHE A 114 19.66 4.02 -2.88
N ASN A 115 20.49 3.22 -3.54
CA ASN A 115 21.92 3.46 -3.68
C ASN A 115 22.29 3.54 -5.16
N LEU A 116 22.74 4.74 -5.57
CA LEU A 116 23.14 5.08 -6.93
C LEU A 116 24.41 4.35 -7.40
N ASP A 117 25.26 3.89 -6.47
CA ASP A 117 26.51 3.20 -6.76
C ASP A 117 26.31 1.69 -7.01
N SER A 118 25.11 1.17 -6.76
CA SER A 118 24.76 -0.24 -6.97
C SER A 118 23.73 -0.43 -8.06
N TYR A 119 23.87 -1.51 -8.84
CA TYR A 119 22.86 -1.92 -9.82
C TYR A 119 21.54 -2.26 -9.09
N LEU A 120 20.38 -1.97 -9.70
CA LEU A 120 19.09 -2.32 -9.12
C LEU A 120 18.91 -3.85 -9.17
N ASP A 121 19.33 -4.55 -8.11
CA ASP A 121 19.49 -6.00 -8.08
C ASP A 121 18.16 -6.78 -8.06
N VAL A 122 17.07 -6.21 -7.53
CA VAL A 122 15.77 -6.90 -7.42
C VAL A 122 14.63 -5.90 -7.62
N PRO A 123 14.09 -5.75 -8.85
CA PRO A 123 13.02 -4.78 -9.10
C PRO A 123 11.62 -5.27 -8.66
N VAL A 124 11.42 -6.59 -8.55
CA VAL A 124 10.11 -7.17 -8.29
C VAL A 124 9.67 -6.89 -6.85
N ASN A 125 8.52 -6.22 -6.70
CA ASN A 125 7.91 -5.91 -5.41
C ASN A 125 8.86 -5.17 -4.45
N THR A 126 9.73 -4.31 -4.98
CA THR A 126 10.69 -3.51 -4.21
C THR A 126 10.27 -2.05 -4.21
N ALA A 127 10.17 -1.45 -3.02
CA ALA A 127 10.04 -0.01 -2.85
C ALA A 127 11.43 0.56 -2.52
N TYR A 128 11.88 1.51 -3.33
CA TYR A 128 13.17 2.16 -3.10
C TYR A 128 12.98 3.36 -2.17
N ARG A 129 13.68 3.32 -1.03
CA ARG A 129 13.74 4.39 -0.04
C ARG A 129 14.66 5.49 -0.56
N VAL A 130 14.10 6.65 -0.88
CA VAL A 130 14.79 7.80 -1.47
C VAL A 130 14.66 8.99 -0.53
N ASP A 131 15.77 9.36 0.12
CA ASP A 131 15.86 10.63 0.85
C ASP A 131 16.04 11.77 -0.16
N LEU A 132 14.93 12.42 -0.51
CA LEU A 132 14.91 13.51 -1.48
C LEU A 132 15.81 14.68 -1.07
N LYS A 133 16.11 14.84 0.22
CA LYS A 133 16.98 15.93 0.69
C LYS A 133 18.44 15.79 0.24
N GLN A 134 18.83 14.60 -0.23
CA GLN A 134 20.18 14.35 -0.73
C GLN A 134 20.40 14.86 -2.16
N PHE A 135 19.31 15.21 -2.87
CA PHE A 135 19.35 15.56 -4.28
C PHE A 135 19.23 17.07 -4.47
N ASN A 136 20.17 17.66 -5.21
CA ASN A 136 19.99 19.00 -5.79
C ASN A 136 19.41 18.92 -7.21
N ASP A 137 19.66 17.82 -7.91
CA ASP A 137 19.16 17.52 -9.26
C ASP A 137 18.99 15.99 -9.37
N ILE A 138 17.75 15.53 -9.13
CA ILE A 138 17.42 14.11 -9.18
C ILE A 138 17.45 13.55 -10.60
N ILE A 139 17.23 14.37 -11.63
CA ILE A 139 17.27 13.94 -13.03
C ILE A 139 18.67 13.46 -13.37
N SER A 140 19.70 14.24 -13.01
CA SER A 140 21.09 13.88 -13.26
C SER A 140 21.49 12.57 -12.58
N GLU A 141 20.95 12.29 -11.40
CA GLU A 141 21.18 11.04 -10.68
C GLU A 141 20.42 9.86 -11.32
N LEU A 142 19.15 10.03 -11.66
CA LEU A 142 18.36 8.98 -12.33
C LEU A 142 18.90 8.64 -13.72
N LYS A 143 19.46 9.61 -14.45
CA LYS A 143 20.13 9.37 -15.74
C LYS A 143 21.32 8.42 -15.62
N LYS A 144 22.04 8.40 -14.49
CA LYS A 144 23.13 7.43 -14.25
C LYS A 144 22.62 5.99 -14.18
N LEU A 145 21.34 5.81 -13.85
CA LEU A 145 20.70 4.50 -13.74
C LEU A 145 20.02 4.06 -15.04
N GLU A 146 19.95 4.88 -16.09
CA GLU A 146 19.28 4.49 -17.34
C GLU A 146 19.90 3.20 -17.95
N PRO A 147 19.07 2.26 -18.44
CA PRO A 147 17.61 2.32 -18.58
C PRO A 147 16.84 1.82 -17.33
N GLN A 148 17.51 1.54 -16.22
CA GLN A 148 16.94 0.88 -15.03
C GLN A 148 15.95 1.74 -14.25
N GLY A 149 15.94 3.08 -14.42
CA GLY A 149 14.89 3.93 -13.84
C GLY A 149 13.48 3.47 -14.21
N SER A 150 13.31 2.93 -15.42
CA SER A 150 12.05 2.31 -15.86
C SER A 150 11.66 1.03 -15.11
N LYS A 151 12.57 0.40 -14.37
CA LYS A 151 12.29 -0.77 -13.52
C LYS A 151 11.78 -0.37 -12.13
N ILE A 152 11.82 0.91 -11.78
CA ILE A 152 11.34 1.40 -10.48
C ILE A 152 9.82 1.47 -10.52
N GLU A 153 9.17 0.65 -9.69
CA GLU A 153 7.71 0.61 -9.57
C GLU A 153 7.20 1.24 -8.28
N ALA A 154 8.05 1.40 -7.25
CA ALA A 154 7.65 2.00 -5.99
C ALA A 154 8.74 2.87 -5.39
N LEU A 155 8.34 4.04 -4.90
CA LEU A 155 9.18 4.94 -4.13
C LEU A 155 8.61 5.13 -2.73
N TYR A 156 9.52 5.07 -1.77
CA TYR A 156 9.29 5.45 -0.38
C TYR A 156 10.17 6.68 -0.09
N CYS A 157 9.55 7.82 0.13
CA CYS A 157 10.22 9.10 0.28
C CYS A 157 10.00 9.59 1.72
N PRO A 158 10.85 9.18 2.68
CA PRO A 158 10.77 9.71 4.03
C PRO A 158 11.03 11.21 3.99
N MET A 159 10.33 11.95 4.83
CA MET A 159 10.59 13.37 5.00
C MET A 159 10.49 13.71 6.47
N TRP A 160 11.48 14.44 6.97
CA TRP A 160 11.43 15.00 8.31
C TRP A 160 11.09 16.48 8.21
N SER A 161 10.19 16.94 9.08
CA SER A 161 10.05 18.37 9.28
C SER A 161 11.37 18.89 9.86
N ASP A 162 12.05 19.75 9.13
CA ASP A 162 13.00 20.63 9.78
C ASP A 162 12.13 21.68 10.44
N TRP A 163 12.01 21.71 11.76
CA TRP A 163 11.31 22.81 12.44
C TRP A 163 12.12 24.06 12.12
N TYR A 164 11.71 24.79 11.08
CA TYR A 164 12.20 26.08 10.63
C TYR A 164 13.58 26.44 11.20
N ASN A 165 14.62 25.70 10.80
CA ASN A 165 15.95 25.95 11.34
C ASN A 165 16.61 27.07 10.53
N TYR A 166 16.26 28.31 10.85
CA TYR A 166 16.87 29.53 10.27
C TYR A 166 18.41 29.54 10.38
N ASN A 167 19.01 28.68 11.22
CA ASN A 167 20.43 28.67 11.54
C ASN A 167 21.24 27.54 10.86
N GLN A 168 20.60 26.61 10.14
CA GLN A 168 21.30 25.61 9.33
C GLN A 168 20.89 25.76 7.87
N GLY A 169 21.67 26.55 7.12
CA GLY A 169 21.36 26.95 5.74
C GLY A 169 21.42 25.83 4.71
N LYS A 170 20.51 24.85 4.77
CA LYS A 170 20.03 23.96 3.69
C LYS A 170 18.99 22.98 4.27
N SER A 171 17.73 23.40 4.30
CA SER A 171 16.57 22.53 4.49
C SER A 171 15.77 22.59 3.19
N ILE A 172 15.46 21.43 2.60
CA ILE A 172 14.58 21.32 1.44
C ILE A 172 13.14 21.31 1.96
N SER A 173 12.35 22.27 1.48
CA SER A 173 10.93 22.43 1.79
C SER A 173 10.09 21.35 1.11
N TYR A 174 8.84 21.16 1.59
CA TYR A 174 7.84 20.32 0.92
C TYR A 174 7.79 20.58 -0.59
N LYS A 175 7.79 21.86 -0.99
CA LYS A 175 7.70 22.26 -2.39
C LYS A 175 8.89 21.75 -3.20
N GLU A 176 10.10 21.92 -2.70
CA GLU A 176 11.30 21.46 -3.38
C GLU A 176 11.33 19.93 -3.49
N CYS A 177 10.85 19.19 -2.49
CA CYS A 177 10.68 17.73 -2.59
C CYS A 177 9.65 17.33 -3.67
N ILE A 178 8.53 18.04 -3.76
CA ILE A 178 7.54 17.82 -4.82
C ILE A 178 8.15 18.12 -6.19
N ASP A 179 8.85 19.25 -6.34
CA ASP A 179 9.49 19.66 -7.59
C ASP A 179 10.50 18.59 -8.06
N LEU A 180 11.27 17.98 -7.15
CA LEU A 180 12.16 16.85 -7.48
C LEU A 180 11.38 15.64 -8.03
N LEU A 181 10.26 15.25 -7.40
CA LEU A 181 9.44 14.15 -7.90
C LEU A 181 8.87 14.48 -9.30
N LEU A 182 8.35 15.71 -9.47
CA LEU A 182 7.86 16.17 -10.76
C LEU A 182 8.97 16.17 -11.82
N ASP A 183 10.18 16.58 -11.50
CA ASP A 183 11.33 16.56 -12.41
C ASP A 183 11.72 15.12 -12.82
N ALA A 184 11.59 14.16 -11.91
CA ALA A 184 11.92 12.75 -12.11
C ALA A 184 10.90 11.96 -12.95
N HIS A 185 9.71 12.51 -13.24
CA HIS A 185 8.58 11.73 -13.76
C HIS A 185 8.89 10.97 -15.06
N GLN A 186 9.67 11.57 -15.97
CA GLN A 186 10.02 10.94 -17.25
C GLN A 186 10.97 9.75 -17.09
N GLN A 187 11.81 9.76 -16.04
CA GLN A 187 12.74 8.67 -15.74
C GLN A 187 12.09 7.56 -14.90
N LEU A 188 10.90 7.81 -14.35
CA LEU A 188 10.11 6.86 -13.55
C LEU A 188 8.77 6.49 -14.23
N PRO A 189 8.76 6.09 -15.52
CA PRO A 189 7.53 5.94 -16.30
C PRO A 189 6.65 4.75 -15.88
N ASN A 190 7.13 3.91 -14.95
CA ASN A 190 6.44 2.73 -14.43
C ASN A 190 6.16 2.82 -12.92
N LEU A 191 6.24 4.01 -12.33
CA LEU A 191 5.91 4.21 -10.92
C LEU A 191 4.43 3.86 -10.66
N LYS A 192 4.21 2.88 -9.80
CA LYS A 192 2.91 2.34 -9.37
C LYS A 192 2.61 2.66 -7.91
N ALA A 193 3.62 2.86 -7.05
CA ALA A 193 3.40 3.22 -5.66
C ALA A 193 4.29 4.38 -5.21
N LEU A 194 3.70 5.34 -4.47
CA LEU A 194 4.41 6.44 -3.85
C LEU A 194 3.98 6.61 -2.40
N PHE A 195 4.93 6.47 -1.47
CA PHE A 195 4.76 6.89 -0.08
C PHE A 195 5.57 8.14 0.10
N PHE A 196 4.91 9.26 0.34
CA PHE A 196 5.55 10.54 0.54
C PHE A 196 5.37 11.04 1.97
N ALA A 197 6.47 11.57 2.51
CA ALA A 197 6.55 12.24 3.80
C ALA A 197 6.37 11.33 5.03
N ASP A 198 6.88 10.10 4.97
CA ASP A 198 6.93 9.26 6.17
C ASP A 198 7.83 9.90 7.23
N GLU A 199 7.22 10.36 8.33
CA GLU A 199 7.94 10.95 9.49
C GLU A 199 8.22 9.87 10.55
N SER A 200 8.04 8.57 10.24
CA SER A 200 8.32 7.48 11.18
C SER A 200 9.76 7.55 11.66
N ASP A 201 9.91 7.71 12.97
CA ASP A 201 11.17 7.85 13.67
C ASP A 201 11.90 6.49 13.70
N ASP A 202 12.81 6.25 12.75
CA ASP A 202 13.70 5.08 12.78
C ASP A 202 14.76 5.19 13.92
N ARG A 203 14.72 6.23 14.79
CA ARG A 203 15.69 6.42 15.90
C ARG A 203 15.25 5.96 17.28
N GLY A 204 14.26 5.07 17.39
CA GLY A 204 14.06 4.30 18.62
C GLY A 204 13.74 5.11 19.89
N GLU A 205 13.28 6.35 19.75
CA GLU A 205 12.76 7.12 20.88
C GLU A 205 11.23 6.99 20.95
N GLU A 206 10.74 7.03 22.18
CA GLU A 206 9.41 6.62 22.63
C GLU A 206 8.27 7.03 21.67
N ARG A 207 7.47 6.04 21.25
CA ARG A 207 6.19 6.27 20.55
C ARG A 207 5.31 7.13 21.45
N TRP A 208 5.24 8.43 21.16
CA TRP A 208 4.29 9.33 21.80
C TRP A 208 2.85 8.90 21.46
N GLU A 209 1.91 9.07 22.41
CA GLU A 209 0.47 8.75 22.30
C GLU A 209 -0.21 9.39 21.06
N TYR A 210 0.42 10.38 20.43
CA TYR A 210 -0.05 11.02 19.19
C TYR A 210 1.05 11.03 18.15
N LYS A 211 0.74 10.59 16.92
CA LYS A 211 1.63 10.78 15.77
C LYS A 211 1.90 12.28 15.61
N ARG A 212 3.15 12.71 15.86
CA ARG A 212 3.58 14.11 15.76
C ARG A 212 4.01 14.41 14.34
N TYR A 213 3.10 14.29 13.39
CA TYR A 213 3.39 14.79 12.05
C TYR A 213 3.53 16.31 12.11
N LYS A 214 4.61 16.82 11.55
CA LYS A 214 4.98 18.25 11.58
C LYS A 214 5.04 18.86 10.19
N ILE A 215 4.90 18.04 9.16
CA ILE A 215 4.94 18.44 7.76
C ILE A 215 3.61 19.07 7.36
N TRP A 216 3.61 20.37 7.07
CA TRP A 216 2.50 21.01 6.39
C TRP A 216 2.63 20.72 4.90
N MET A 217 1.67 19.98 4.35
CA MET A 217 1.55 19.76 2.91
C MET A 217 0.81 20.92 2.25
N ASN A 218 0.67 20.85 0.93
CA ASN A 218 -0.17 21.73 0.12
C ASN A 218 -0.86 20.88 -0.97
N GLU A 219 -1.10 21.46 -2.15
CA GLU A 219 -1.63 20.77 -3.32
C GLU A 219 -0.81 19.52 -3.68
N VAL A 220 -1.52 18.43 -3.99
CA VAL A 220 -0.94 17.14 -4.40
C VAL A 220 -1.38 16.70 -5.80
N ARG A 221 -2.34 17.39 -6.44
CA ARG A 221 -2.81 17.09 -7.81
C ARG A 221 -1.67 16.83 -8.81
N HIS A 222 -0.61 17.63 -8.75
CA HIS A 222 0.50 17.54 -9.69
C HIS A 222 1.22 16.17 -9.66
N LEU A 223 1.27 15.51 -8.49
CA LEU A 223 1.84 14.17 -8.39
C LEU A 223 0.97 13.13 -9.11
N LEU A 224 -0.36 13.25 -8.99
CA LEU A 224 -1.29 12.37 -9.71
C LEU A 224 -1.20 12.58 -11.23
N GLU A 225 -1.04 13.82 -11.69
CA GLU A 225 -0.85 14.10 -13.13
C GLU A 225 0.50 13.60 -13.66
N ALA A 226 1.57 13.74 -12.87
CA ALA A 226 2.92 13.34 -13.27
C ALA A 226 3.12 11.82 -13.35
N TYR A 227 2.38 11.05 -12.53
CA TYR A 227 2.52 9.60 -12.44
C TYR A 227 1.23 8.86 -12.82
N PRO A 228 0.87 8.81 -14.11
CA PRO A 228 -0.44 8.31 -14.57
C PRO A 228 -0.67 6.80 -14.33
N LYS A 229 0.37 6.04 -13.97
CA LYS A 229 0.29 4.62 -13.61
C LYS A 229 0.23 4.36 -12.11
N LEU A 230 0.14 5.41 -11.29
CA LEU A 230 0.13 5.28 -9.84
C LEU A 230 -1.13 4.51 -9.38
N GLU A 231 -0.92 3.41 -8.68
CA GLU A 231 -1.95 2.53 -8.13
C GLU A 231 -2.09 2.70 -6.61
N LEU A 232 -1.03 3.13 -5.91
CA LEU A 232 -0.99 3.35 -4.46
C LEU A 232 -0.34 4.70 -4.15
N LEU A 233 -1.09 5.58 -3.50
CA LEU A 233 -0.58 6.83 -2.94
C LEU A 233 -0.79 6.82 -1.42
N GLN A 234 0.31 6.97 -0.68
CA GLN A 234 0.30 7.13 0.77
C GLN A 234 0.97 8.46 1.13
N LEU A 235 0.30 9.25 1.97
CA LEU A 235 0.73 10.57 2.40
C LEU A 235 0.71 10.64 3.92
N GLN A 236 1.73 11.26 4.51
CA GLN A 236 1.79 11.56 5.93
C GLN A 236 2.01 13.05 6.19
N CYS A 237 1.13 13.70 6.95
CA CYS A 237 1.22 15.15 7.16
C CYS A 237 0.65 15.62 8.50
N HIS A 238 1.07 16.82 8.92
CA HIS A 238 0.40 17.55 9.98
C HIS A 238 -1.01 17.94 9.52
N GLY A 239 -1.09 18.65 8.39
CA GLY A 239 -2.29 19.23 7.82
C GLY A 239 -1.93 20.08 6.61
N GLY A 240 -2.84 20.95 6.15
CA GLY A 240 -2.64 21.83 4.99
C GLY A 240 -2.75 21.13 3.63
N LEU A 241 -2.94 19.81 3.63
CA LEU A 241 -3.24 19.02 2.44
C LEU A 241 -4.51 19.54 1.77
N TYR A 242 -4.48 19.71 0.46
CA TYR A 242 -5.67 19.92 -0.34
C TYR A 242 -5.49 19.34 -1.73
N PHE A 243 -6.60 19.06 -2.40
CA PHE A 243 -6.61 18.53 -3.76
C PHE A 243 -7.48 19.39 -4.66
N SER A 244 -6.87 19.96 -5.70
CA SER A 244 -7.65 20.42 -6.84
C SER A 244 -8.22 19.21 -7.57
N HIS A 245 -9.43 19.35 -8.12
CA HIS A 245 -10.07 18.29 -8.89
C HIS A 245 -9.15 17.72 -9.98
N VAL A 246 -9.04 16.39 -10.02
CA VAL A 246 -8.24 15.63 -10.97
C VAL A 246 -8.83 14.24 -11.14
N GLN A 247 -8.79 13.74 -12.38
CA GLN A 247 -9.10 12.36 -12.70
C GLN A 247 -7.84 11.50 -12.73
N HIS A 248 -7.84 10.39 -12.01
CA HIS A 248 -6.74 9.42 -12.03
C HIS A 248 -7.25 7.99 -12.27
N ASN A 249 -6.94 7.45 -13.44
CA ASN A 249 -7.54 6.20 -13.93
C ASN A 249 -6.91 4.92 -13.40
N CYS A 250 -5.79 5.01 -12.66
CA CYS A 250 -5.08 3.83 -12.16
C CYS A 250 -5.05 3.74 -10.63
N LEU A 251 -5.45 4.79 -9.90
CA LEU A 251 -5.27 4.83 -8.45
C LEU A 251 -6.28 3.90 -7.78
N LYS A 252 -5.77 2.88 -7.09
CA LYS A 252 -6.57 1.86 -6.41
C LYS A 252 -6.61 2.06 -4.91
N ASN A 253 -5.54 2.61 -4.34
CA ASN A 253 -5.39 2.79 -2.90
C ASN A 253 -4.92 4.21 -2.61
N LEU A 254 -5.71 4.94 -1.82
CA LEU A 254 -5.36 6.26 -1.30
C LEU A 254 -5.36 6.19 0.23
N ILE A 255 -4.20 6.48 0.82
CA ILE A 255 -4.00 6.52 2.27
C ILE A 255 -3.51 7.90 2.65
N VAL A 256 -4.28 8.61 3.47
CA VAL A 256 -3.89 9.92 4.01
C VAL A 256 -3.83 9.81 5.52
N GLU A 257 -2.61 9.85 6.04
CA GLU A 257 -2.33 9.84 7.47
C GLU A 257 -2.04 11.27 7.94
N ALA A 258 -3.08 11.99 8.39
CA ALA A 258 -2.92 13.35 8.89
C ALA A 258 -2.99 13.42 10.43
N ARG A 259 -2.29 14.41 11.02
CA ARG A 259 -2.50 14.80 12.41
C ARG A 259 -3.82 15.57 12.56
N SER A 260 -4.18 16.36 11.55
CA SER A 260 -5.41 17.13 11.49
C SER A 260 -5.82 17.31 10.02
N LEU A 261 -6.77 16.50 9.57
CA LEU A 261 -7.31 16.56 8.21
C LEU A 261 -8.52 17.50 8.18
N GLY A 262 -8.30 18.74 7.74
CA GLY A 262 -9.36 19.76 7.73
C GLY A 262 -10.46 19.50 6.70
N ASP A 263 -11.64 20.10 6.93
CA ASP A 263 -12.84 19.97 6.10
C ASP A 263 -12.60 20.18 4.59
N TYR A 264 -11.75 21.14 4.26
CA TYR A 264 -11.45 21.47 2.86
C TYR A 264 -10.72 20.31 2.16
N ALA A 265 -9.75 19.69 2.84
CA ALA A 265 -9.01 18.54 2.34
C ALA A 265 -9.96 17.35 2.11
N LEU A 266 -10.83 17.09 3.06
CA LEU A 266 -11.82 16.02 2.99
C LEU A 266 -12.78 16.21 1.82
N LYS A 267 -13.37 17.40 1.69
CA LYS A 267 -14.25 17.73 0.55
C LYS A 267 -13.52 17.54 -0.76
N ASN A 268 -12.29 18.05 -0.87
CA ASN A 268 -11.47 17.92 -2.07
C ASN A 268 -11.20 16.45 -2.45
N ILE A 269 -10.90 15.58 -1.47
CA ILE A 269 -10.73 14.14 -1.71
C ILE A 269 -12.03 13.54 -2.25
N MET A 270 -13.19 13.92 -1.71
CA MET A 270 -14.50 13.43 -2.18
C MET A 270 -14.84 13.90 -3.60
N PHE A 271 -14.22 14.98 -4.09
CA PHE A 271 -14.40 15.49 -5.45
C PHE A 271 -13.33 14.99 -6.45
N LEU A 272 -12.49 14.03 -6.06
CA LEU A 272 -11.55 13.39 -6.99
C LEU A 272 -12.28 12.38 -7.88
N ASP A 273 -11.90 12.31 -9.16
CA ASP A 273 -12.41 11.29 -10.07
C ASP A 273 -11.47 10.08 -10.08
N LEU A 274 -11.72 9.13 -9.17
CA LEU A 274 -10.88 7.93 -8.97
C LEU A 274 -11.67 6.66 -9.28
N PRO A 275 -11.96 6.37 -10.57
CA PRO A 275 -12.86 5.28 -10.94
C PRO A 275 -12.34 3.89 -10.58
N GLN A 276 -11.04 3.72 -10.33
CA GLN A 276 -10.43 2.45 -9.92
C GLN A 276 -10.17 2.37 -8.41
N LEU A 277 -10.58 3.37 -7.61
CA LEU A 277 -10.33 3.38 -6.17
C LEU A 277 -11.06 2.22 -5.50
N GLU A 278 -10.31 1.33 -4.86
CA GLU A 278 -10.82 0.18 -4.11
C GLU A 278 -10.66 0.38 -2.59
N TYR A 279 -9.65 1.16 -2.18
CA TYR A 279 -9.28 1.41 -0.79
C TYR A 279 -9.06 2.88 -0.53
N LEU A 280 -9.84 3.43 0.41
CA LEU A 280 -9.65 4.79 0.92
C LEU A 280 -9.46 4.72 2.44
N GLU A 281 -8.34 5.21 2.94
CA GLU A 281 -8.09 5.33 4.37
C GLU A 281 -7.67 6.75 4.73
N LEU A 282 -8.42 7.37 5.64
CA LEU A 282 -8.25 8.74 6.07
C LEU A 282 -8.08 8.78 7.58
N TRP A 283 -6.92 9.24 8.04
CA TRP A 283 -6.69 9.54 9.45
C TRP A 283 -7.06 10.99 9.68
N LEU A 284 -8.18 11.18 10.38
CA LEU A 284 -8.80 12.50 10.56
C LEU A 284 -8.03 13.31 11.61
N GLY A 285 -7.56 12.63 12.66
CA GLY A 285 -6.74 13.21 13.72
C GLY A 285 -7.52 14.17 14.62
N GLU A 286 -6.79 15.02 15.34
CA GLU A 286 -7.38 15.98 16.28
C GLU A 286 -7.62 17.33 15.59
N ASP A 287 -8.87 17.78 15.61
CA ASP A 287 -9.24 19.13 15.16
C ASP A 287 -10.07 19.84 16.23
N ARG A 288 -9.58 19.84 17.47
CA ARG A 288 -10.19 20.60 18.57
C ARG A 288 -9.84 22.09 18.53
N ASP A 289 -8.65 22.46 18.04
CA ASP A 289 -8.16 23.85 18.06
C ASP A 289 -8.70 24.72 16.91
N TYR A 290 -9.01 24.15 15.74
CA TYR A 290 -9.53 24.91 14.59
C TYR A 290 -11.06 25.04 14.62
N ARG A 291 -11.77 23.98 15.01
CA ARG A 291 -13.25 23.99 15.16
C ARG A 291 -13.77 24.99 16.19
N MET A 292 -13.01 25.28 17.25
CA MET A 292 -13.41 26.22 18.31
C MET A 292 -13.28 27.71 17.94
N LYS A 293 -12.40 28.07 16.99
CA LYS A 293 -12.00 29.48 16.79
C LYS A 293 -12.66 30.20 15.61
N GLN A 294 -13.10 29.50 14.57
CA GLN A 294 -13.72 30.15 13.39
C GLN A 294 -15.24 29.99 13.26
N TYR A 295 -15.85 29.02 13.94
CA TYR A 295 -17.29 28.81 13.91
C TYR A 295 -17.92 29.14 15.26
N SER A 296 -18.29 30.41 15.43
CA SER A 296 -19.16 30.88 16.53
C SER A 296 -20.60 30.35 16.44
N GLY A 297 -20.90 29.50 15.45
CA GLY A 297 -22.09 28.66 15.42
C GLY A 297 -21.63 27.22 15.23
N ARG A 298 -21.91 26.36 16.20
CA ARG A 298 -21.67 24.92 16.08
C ARG A 298 -22.36 24.40 14.82
N ARG A 299 -21.62 24.17 13.74
CA ARG A 299 -22.04 23.16 12.77
C ARG A 299 -22.08 21.86 13.57
N ASN A 300 -23.24 21.21 13.68
CA ASN A 300 -23.30 19.96 14.41
C ASN A 300 -22.47 18.91 13.63
N ASP A 301 -21.76 18.03 14.34
CA ASP A 301 -20.88 17.04 13.71
C ASP A 301 -21.65 16.15 12.70
N ILE A 302 -22.96 16.01 12.88
CA ILE A 302 -23.90 15.30 11.99
C ILE A 302 -24.03 15.97 10.60
N GLU A 303 -24.10 17.29 10.51
CA GLU A 303 -24.15 18.02 9.23
C GLU A 303 -22.82 17.90 8.48
N PHE A 304 -21.71 17.89 9.21
CA PHE A 304 -20.39 17.65 8.65
C PHE A 304 -20.27 16.20 8.14
N LEU A 305 -20.70 15.24 8.94
CA LEU A 305 -20.79 13.82 8.57
C LEU A 305 -21.63 13.62 7.31
N ASN A 306 -22.77 14.31 7.20
CA ASN A 306 -23.60 14.31 6.00
C ASN A 306 -22.83 14.89 4.80
N ASP A 307 -22.24 16.08 4.89
CA ASP A 307 -21.45 16.65 3.79
C ASP A 307 -20.32 15.72 3.32
N LEU A 308 -19.65 15.05 4.26
CA LEU A 308 -18.53 14.16 4.00
C LEU A 308 -18.99 12.86 3.35
N LEU A 309 -19.99 12.22 3.94
CA LEU A 309 -20.38 10.86 3.59
C LEU A 309 -21.42 10.85 2.48
N MET A 310 -22.32 11.83 2.37
CA MET A 310 -23.39 11.78 1.37
C MET A 310 -22.91 11.51 -0.07
N PRO A 311 -21.83 12.17 -0.57
CA PRO A 311 -21.30 11.85 -1.90
C PRO A 311 -20.78 10.40 -2.01
N LEU A 312 -20.08 9.92 -0.98
CA LEU A 312 -19.58 8.53 -0.92
C LEU A 312 -20.72 7.50 -0.87
N LEU A 313 -21.80 7.85 -0.17
CA LEU A 313 -22.88 6.94 0.19
C LEU A 313 -23.97 6.84 -0.87
N PHE A 314 -24.20 7.92 -1.60
CA PHE A 314 -25.39 8.06 -2.45
C PHE A 314 -25.09 8.51 -3.87
N GLU A 315 -23.87 8.99 -4.16
CA GLU A 315 -23.54 9.54 -5.48
C GLU A 315 -22.56 8.67 -6.29
N ASP A 316 -22.29 7.42 -5.86
CA ASP A 316 -21.45 6.42 -6.54
C ASP A 316 -20.12 6.98 -7.08
N HIS A 317 -19.54 7.97 -6.38
CA HIS A 317 -18.35 8.71 -6.83
C HIS A 317 -17.12 7.81 -6.98
N PHE A 318 -17.01 6.80 -6.12
CA PHE A 318 -15.97 5.77 -6.19
C PHE A 318 -16.62 4.40 -6.45
N PRO A 319 -16.95 4.09 -7.71
CA PRO A 319 -17.81 2.93 -8.05
C PRO A 319 -17.18 1.58 -7.72
N ASN A 320 -15.86 1.53 -7.51
CA ASN A 320 -15.13 0.32 -7.15
C ASN A 320 -14.68 0.27 -5.67
N LEU A 321 -15.12 1.23 -4.83
CA LEU A 321 -14.68 1.32 -3.45
C LEU A 321 -15.19 0.12 -2.64
N LYS A 322 -14.26 -0.66 -2.09
CA LYS A 322 -14.55 -1.84 -1.26
C LYS A 322 -14.31 -1.58 0.21
N TYR A 323 -13.44 -0.61 0.53
CA TYR A 323 -13.06 -0.29 1.90
C TYR A 323 -12.92 1.22 2.12
N LEU A 324 -13.54 1.69 3.20
CA LEU A 324 -13.40 3.05 3.72
C LEU A 324 -12.94 2.97 5.18
N GLY A 325 -11.72 3.42 5.44
CA GLY A 325 -11.17 3.59 6.78
C GLY A 325 -11.27 5.03 7.21
N LEU A 326 -12.01 5.30 8.29
CA LEU A 326 -12.02 6.60 8.96
C LEU A 326 -11.33 6.41 10.32
N CYS A 327 -10.04 6.71 10.35
CA CYS A 327 -9.13 6.42 11.45
C CYS A 327 -8.87 7.67 12.30
N SER A 328 -8.46 7.47 13.57
CA SER A 328 -8.13 8.55 14.52
C SER A 328 -9.21 9.65 14.56
N CYS A 329 -10.48 9.22 14.58
CA CYS A 329 -11.62 10.11 14.58
C CYS A 329 -11.98 10.48 16.03
N GLU A 330 -11.82 11.75 16.42
CA GLU A 330 -12.20 12.21 17.78
C GLU A 330 -13.69 12.01 18.10
N TRP A 331 -14.54 11.94 17.08
CA TRP A 331 -16.00 11.78 17.16
C TRP A 331 -16.43 10.40 16.64
N ALA A 332 -15.60 9.38 16.86
CA ALA A 332 -15.86 8.02 16.39
C ALA A 332 -17.23 7.48 16.85
N ASP A 333 -17.68 7.80 18.07
CA ASP A 333 -18.98 7.35 18.57
C ASP A 333 -20.15 7.95 17.77
N ASP A 334 -20.11 9.25 17.49
CA ASP A 334 -21.12 9.93 16.66
C ASP A 334 -21.11 9.40 15.21
N LEU A 335 -19.91 9.10 14.68
CA LEU A 335 -19.76 8.48 13.36
C LEU A 335 -20.35 7.07 13.33
N VAL A 336 -20.10 6.25 14.35
CA VAL A 336 -20.72 4.92 14.50
C VAL A 336 -22.24 5.05 14.52
N ASP A 337 -22.76 5.97 15.34
CA ASP A 337 -24.20 6.19 15.46
C ASP A 337 -24.83 6.66 14.14
N PHE A 338 -24.16 7.56 13.42
CA PHE A 338 -24.58 8.00 12.08
C PHE A 338 -24.60 6.86 11.05
N LEU A 339 -23.59 5.99 11.08
CA LEU A 339 -23.44 4.91 10.10
C LEU A 339 -24.42 3.74 10.33
N LYS A 340 -24.95 3.56 11.55
CA LYS A 340 -25.91 2.49 11.87
C LYS A 340 -27.15 2.50 10.98
N ASP A 341 -27.63 3.69 10.62
CA ASP A 341 -28.84 3.89 9.82
C ASP A 341 -28.53 4.11 8.33
N SER A 342 -27.26 4.01 7.93
CA SER A 342 -26.78 4.27 6.58
C SER A 342 -26.86 3.02 5.68
N PRO A 343 -27.18 3.13 4.37
CA PRO A 343 -27.36 1.99 3.47
C PRO A 343 -26.07 1.21 3.10
N ILE A 344 -24.98 1.37 3.86
CA ILE A 344 -23.63 0.86 3.54
C ILE A 344 -23.47 -0.62 3.87
N THR A 345 -24.48 -1.43 3.63
CA THR A 345 -24.48 -2.84 4.06
C THR A 345 -23.49 -3.73 3.27
N GLY A 346 -22.76 -3.18 2.29
CA GLY A 346 -21.74 -3.88 1.49
C GLY A 346 -20.30 -3.34 1.57
N LEU A 347 -20.06 -2.15 2.11
CA LEU A 347 -18.72 -1.55 2.19
C LEU A 347 -18.06 -1.91 3.51
N LYS A 348 -16.81 -2.35 3.47
CA LYS A 348 -16.07 -2.66 4.71
C LYS A 348 -15.61 -1.37 5.36
N GLN A 349 -15.96 -1.20 6.62
CA GLN A 349 -15.62 -0.01 7.39
C GLN A 349 -14.74 -0.42 8.57
N LYS A 350 -13.73 0.39 8.86
CA LYS A 350 -13.05 0.34 10.14
C LYS A 350 -13.12 1.71 10.79
N LEU A 351 -13.56 1.69 12.04
CA LEU A 351 -13.58 2.81 12.95
C LEU A 351 -12.62 2.44 14.07
N SER A 352 -11.46 3.08 14.09
CA SER A 352 -10.51 2.94 15.19
C SER A 352 -10.67 4.15 16.09
N PRO A 353 -11.07 3.98 17.38
CA PRO A 353 -10.84 5.03 18.36
C PRO A 353 -9.34 5.32 18.42
N ASN A 354 -8.97 6.49 18.94
CA ASN A 354 -7.57 6.76 19.27
C ASN A 354 -7.08 5.60 20.15
N GLU A 355 -6.12 4.80 19.66
CA GLU A 355 -5.43 3.84 20.51
C GLU A 355 -4.76 4.64 21.64
N PRO A 356 -4.97 4.25 22.91
CA PRO A 356 -4.47 4.99 24.06
C PRO A 356 -2.95 5.12 24.09
#